data_AF-F0WX65-F1
#
_entry.id   AF-F0WX65-F1
#
_cell.length_a   1.000
_cell.length_b   1.000
_cell.length_c   1.000
_cell.angle_alpha   90.00
_cell.angle_beta   90.00
_cell.angle_gamma   90.00
#
_symmetry.space_group_name_H-M   'P 1'
#
loop_
_entity.id
_entity.type
_entity.pdbx_description
1 polymer ?
#
loop_
_entity_poly.entity_id
_entity_poly.type
_entity_poly.pdbx_seq_one_letter_code
_entity_poly.pdbx_strand_id
1 'polypeptide(L)'
;MATSPICWCSETPYFDAIFQQFDRGDRIVQCDDLNKLFLAMGYSVTAFFIARVQEVLDQDETGRIDKMKLYDWFVEHIDEFDVFENVTKSESNACQPGSSTVQTESSHDLPTSISSTDWAPLRLQNETLETMKERKQAQNTVILLRNRLHYLRTEEVKTLQRVQALRRYAREIEGNLKYRGMVKELREQTQNRQKENEKAVLSKEIRKQSHVMVGTQRMASIEQVKSERVDNLQSIQANRKLVQKGREDRYKEQREQERKSLHKRLQARGQQEKLLVEKAKNRLASELIRKATAESEAEELCLEEARTIQSLKVSKELERVATENLEFVMQWTGNKDSSYSAQNWTPKLSSSDDFWS
;
A
#
# COMPACT_ATOMS: atom_id res chain seq x y z
N MET A 1 26.84 -47.43 12.22
CA MET A 1 25.54 -47.55 12.92
C MET A 1 24.84 -46.22 12.79
N ALA A 2 23.56 -46.20 12.43
CA ALA A 2 22.81 -44.97 12.26
C ALA A 2 22.51 -44.35 13.63
N THR A 3 22.97 -43.13 13.86
CA THR A 3 22.48 -42.30 14.97
C THR A 3 21.09 -41.80 14.60
N SER A 4 20.06 -42.35 15.23
CA SER A 4 18.69 -41.82 15.13
C SER A 4 18.71 -40.31 15.39
N PRO A 5 18.10 -39.48 14.53
CA PRO A 5 18.01 -38.06 14.82
C PRO A 5 17.20 -37.88 16.10
N ILE A 6 17.80 -37.20 17.08
CA ILE A 6 17.11 -36.82 18.31
C ILE A 6 15.93 -35.96 17.87
N CYS A 7 14.71 -36.47 18.02
CA CYS A 7 13.51 -35.70 17.77
C CYS A 7 13.33 -34.74 18.93
N TRP A 8 13.95 -33.56 18.80
CA TRP A 8 13.61 -32.41 19.61
C TRP A 8 12.16 -32.06 19.27
N CYS A 9 11.22 -32.44 20.14
CA CYS A 9 9.85 -31.95 20.06
C CYS A 9 9.91 -30.43 20.25
N SER A 10 9.88 -29.70 19.14
CA SER A 10 9.87 -28.24 19.13
C SER A 10 8.70 -27.72 19.96
N GLU A 11 8.92 -26.67 20.74
CA GLU A 11 7.86 -25.98 21.46
C GLU A 11 6.88 -25.28 20.50
N THR A 12 7.29 -25.05 19.25
CA THR A 12 6.47 -24.48 18.16
C THR A 12 6.59 -25.27 16.85
N PRO A 13 6.01 -26.48 16.78
CA PRO A 13 6.15 -27.37 15.62
C PRO A 13 5.57 -26.78 14.33
N TYR A 14 4.61 -25.86 14.42
CA TYR A 14 4.01 -25.18 13.28
C TYR A 14 4.95 -24.13 12.66
N PHE A 15 5.56 -23.27 13.48
CA PHE A 15 6.56 -22.29 13.02
C PHE A 15 7.75 -23.02 12.41
N ASP A 16 8.21 -24.09 13.06
CA ASP A 16 9.33 -24.90 12.59
C ASP A 16 9.07 -25.56 11.23
N ALA A 17 7.89 -26.14 11.04
CA ALA A 17 7.51 -26.78 9.78
C ALA A 17 7.36 -25.78 8.60
N ILE A 18 7.06 -24.52 8.89
CA ILE A 18 6.98 -23.46 7.87
C ILE A 18 8.36 -22.86 7.61
N PHE A 19 9.12 -22.52 8.67
CA PHE A 19 10.48 -22.00 8.54
C PHE A 19 11.39 -22.98 7.78
N GLN A 20 11.27 -24.29 8.01
CA GLN A 20 12.06 -25.31 7.31
C GLN A 20 11.90 -25.28 5.77
N GLN A 21 10.81 -24.71 5.23
CA GLN A 21 10.61 -24.55 3.78
C GLN A 21 11.44 -23.40 3.18
N PHE A 22 11.95 -22.49 4.02
CA PHE A 22 12.71 -21.31 3.63
C PHE A 22 14.13 -21.28 4.24
N ASP A 23 14.43 -22.19 5.17
CA ASP A 23 15.78 -22.41 5.73
C ASP A 23 16.75 -22.85 4.63
N ARG A 24 17.80 -22.06 4.40
CA ARG A 24 18.84 -22.37 3.40
C ARG A 24 20.06 -23.08 3.98
N GLY A 25 19.97 -23.51 5.24
CA GLY A 25 21.05 -24.14 5.99
C GLY A 25 21.38 -23.33 7.24
N ASP A 26 21.85 -24.03 8.28
CA ASP A 26 22.23 -23.46 9.58
C ASP A 26 21.12 -22.65 10.30
N ARG A 27 19.84 -22.92 10.00
CA ARG A 27 18.67 -22.23 10.56
C ARG A 27 18.60 -20.75 10.16
N ILE A 28 18.88 -20.45 8.89
CA ILE A 28 18.92 -19.08 8.37
C ILE A 28 17.96 -18.91 7.20
N VAL A 29 17.13 -17.87 7.27
CA VAL A 29 16.29 -17.41 6.15
C VAL A 29 16.87 -16.13 5.55
N GLN A 30 16.67 -15.91 4.24
CA GLN A 30 17.07 -14.67 3.59
C GLN A 30 16.04 -13.57 3.79
N CYS A 31 16.50 -12.33 3.95
CA CYS A 31 15.64 -11.14 4.09
C CYS A 31 14.60 -11.02 2.94
N ASP A 32 14.96 -11.43 1.72
CA ASP A 32 14.08 -11.40 0.55
C ASP A 32 12.93 -12.44 0.59
N ASP A 33 13.15 -13.56 1.28
CA ASP A 33 12.14 -14.63 1.42
C ASP A 33 11.20 -14.38 2.61
N LEU A 34 11.51 -13.40 3.47
CA LEU A 34 10.75 -13.03 4.66
C LEU A 34 9.27 -12.73 4.38
N ASN A 35 8.97 -12.03 3.27
CA ASN A 35 7.58 -11.77 2.86
C ASN A 35 6.82 -13.04 2.47
N LYS A 36 7.51 -14.02 1.85
CA LYS A 36 6.91 -15.32 1.49
C LYS A 36 6.72 -16.19 2.73
N LEU A 37 7.65 -16.11 3.68
CA LEU A 37 7.58 -16.80 4.97
C LEU A 37 6.38 -16.30 5.80
N PHE A 38 6.19 -14.99 5.94
CA PHE A 38 4.99 -14.44 6.60
C PHE A 38 3.69 -14.85 5.89
N LEU A 39 3.67 -14.82 4.55
CA LEU A 39 2.52 -15.28 3.76
C LEU A 39 2.23 -16.78 3.97
N ALA A 40 3.27 -17.62 4.06
CA ALA A 40 3.13 -19.04 4.35
C ALA A 40 2.65 -19.33 5.78
N MET A 41 2.94 -18.43 6.73
CA MET A 41 2.36 -18.45 8.08
C MET A 41 0.94 -17.84 8.15
N GLY A 42 0.39 -17.35 7.03
CA GLY A 42 -0.96 -16.83 6.92
C GLY A 42 -1.10 -15.31 7.00
N TYR A 43 0.01 -14.56 7.11
CA TYR A 43 0.00 -13.11 7.30
C TYR A 43 0.28 -12.35 5.99
N SER A 44 -0.58 -11.38 5.67
CA SER A 44 -0.34 -10.42 4.58
C SER A 44 0.26 -9.12 5.13
N VAL A 45 1.56 -8.93 4.92
CA VAL A 45 2.32 -7.77 5.44
C VAL A 45 2.65 -6.78 4.34
N THR A 46 2.75 -5.50 4.72
CA THR A 46 3.13 -4.43 3.78
C THR A 46 4.64 -4.40 3.55
N ALA A 47 5.08 -3.89 2.40
CA ALA A 47 6.50 -3.69 2.12
C ALA A 47 7.19 -2.76 3.14
N PHE A 48 6.47 -1.79 3.71
CA PHE A 48 6.96 -0.93 4.79
C PHE A 48 7.22 -1.73 6.08
N PHE A 49 6.29 -2.63 6.44
CA PHE A 49 6.48 -3.50 7.60
C PHE A 49 7.68 -4.43 7.38
N ILE A 50 7.78 -5.09 6.22
CA ILE A 50 8.94 -5.94 5.86
C ILE A 50 10.26 -5.18 5.98
N ALA A 51 10.35 -3.95 5.45
CA ALA A 51 11.55 -3.14 5.56
C ALA A 51 11.93 -2.85 7.02
N ARG A 52 10.95 -2.55 7.89
CA ARG A 52 11.17 -2.38 9.33
C ARG A 52 11.59 -3.69 10.03
N VAL A 53 11.02 -4.84 9.64
CA VAL A 53 11.46 -6.14 10.19
C VAL A 53 12.92 -6.40 9.81
N GLN A 54 13.30 -6.14 8.55
CA GLN A 54 14.67 -6.28 8.06
C GLN A 54 15.63 -5.35 8.81
N GLU A 55 15.29 -4.06 8.98
CA GLU A 55 16.08 -3.09 9.75
C GLU A 55 16.32 -3.53 11.22
N VAL A 56 15.32 -4.17 11.84
CA VAL A 56 15.43 -4.64 13.24
C VAL A 56 16.18 -5.97 13.38
N LEU A 57 15.99 -6.91 12.45
CA LEU A 57 16.53 -8.27 12.53
C LEU A 57 17.88 -8.48 11.85
N ASP A 58 18.19 -7.67 10.84
CA ASP A 58 19.40 -7.71 10.03
C ASP A 58 20.16 -6.37 10.14
N GLN A 59 20.38 -5.92 11.38
CA GLN A 59 21.12 -4.69 11.73
C GLN A 59 22.56 -4.66 11.17
N ASP A 60 23.10 -5.83 10.86
CA ASP A 60 24.43 -6.02 10.25
C ASP A 60 24.40 -6.02 8.70
N GLU A 61 23.23 -5.79 8.08
CA GLU A 61 22.96 -5.80 6.62
C GLU A 61 23.45 -7.08 5.89
N THR A 62 23.41 -8.23 6.57
CA THR A 62 23.97 -9.50 6.07
C THR A 62 23.07 -10.22 5.07
N GLY A 63 21.81 -9.78 4.92
CA GLY A 63 20.76 -10.43 4.15
C GLY A 63 20.27 -11.75 4.78
N ARG A 64 20.63 -12.01 6.04
CA ARG A 64 20.48 -13.32 6.71
C ARG A 64 19.87 -13.15 8.09
N ILE A 65 18.72 -13.76 8.31
CA ILE A 65 18.04 -13.74 9.59
C ILE A 65 18.10 -15.14 10.21
N ASP A 66 18.70 -15.24 11.39
CA ASP A 66 18.71 -16.45 12.21
C ASP A 66 17.29 -16.79 12.67
N LYS A 67 16.91 -18.06 12.58
CA LYS A 67 15.61 -18.59 13.00
C LYS A 67 15.22 -18.18 14.42
N MET A 68 16.15 -18.22 15.37
CA MET A 68 15.86 -17.89 16.77
C MET A 68 15.60 -16.38 16.91
N LYS A 69 16.43 -15.53 16.27
CA LYS A 69 16.20 -14.08 16.22
C LYS A 69 14.85 -13.74 15.58
N LEU A 70 14.51 -14.37 14.46
CA LEU A 70 13.21 -14.17 13.81
C LEU A 70 12.06 -14.66 14.68
N TYR A 71 12.20 -15.82 15.31
CA TYR A 71 11.16 -16.41 16.14
C TYR A 71 10.89 -15.56 17.39
N ASP A 72 11.94 -15.17 18.12
CA ASP A 72 11.83 -14.33 19.32
C ASP A 72 11.16 -13.00 18.97
N TRP A 73 11.64 -12.32 17.91
CA TRP A 73 11.04 -11.09 17.41
C TRP A 73 9.59 -11.31 16.93
N PHE A 74 9.31 -12.41 16.22
CA PHE A 74 7.98 -12.71 15.73
C PHE A 74 7.00 -12.93 16.88
N VAL A 75 7.38 -13.66 17.93
CA VAL A 75 6.56 -13.85 19.14
C VAL A 75 6.34 -12.53 19.88
N GLU A 76 7.35 -11.66 19.97
CA GLU A 76 7.21 -10.33 20.59
C GLU A 76 6.31 -9.37 19.79
N HIS A 77 6.28 -9.50 18.46
CA HIS A 77 5.60 -8.57 17.57
C HIS A 77 4.36 -9.16 16.86
N ILE A 78 3.95 -10.41 17.15
CA ILE A 78 2.81 -11.07 16.49
C ILE A 78 1.51 -10.27 16.64
N ASP A 79 1.31 -9.65 17.80
CA ASP A 79 0.18 -8.76 18.10
C ASP A 79 0.19 -7.47 17.26
N GLU A 80 1.34 -7.07 16.68
CA GLU A 80 1.44 -5.90 15.80
C GLU A 80 0.97 -6.19 14.37
N PHE A 81 0.98 -7.46 13.91
CA PHE A 81 0.49 -7.82 12.58
C PHE A 81 -1.01 -7.52 12.45
N ASP A 82 -1.80 -7.87 13.47
CA ASP A 82 -3.22 -7.52 13.60
C ASP A 82 -3.45 -6.00 13.65
N VAL A 83 -2.50 -5.23 14.21
CA VAL A 83 -2.59 -3.76 14.24
C VAL A 83 -2.30 -3.18 12.85
N PHE A 84 -1.31 -3.66 12.10
CA PHE A 84 -1.02 -3.15 10.75
C PHE A 84 -2.10 -3.51 9.72
N GLU A 85 -2.76 -4.67 9.85
CA GLU A 85 -3.92 -5.00 9.00
C GLU A 85 -5.16 -4.14 9.29
N ASN A 86 -5.19 -3.47 10.45
CA ASN A 86 -6.21 -2.51 10.85
C ASN A 86 -5.79 -1.04 10.62
N VAL A 87 -4.50 -0.69 10.72
CA VAL A 87 -3.96 0.66 10.46
C VAL A 87 -3.93 0.97 8.97
N THR A 88 -3.62 0.00 8.10
CA THR A 88 -3.84 0.12 6.64
C THR A 88 -5.32 0.37 6.28
N LYS A 89 -6.25 -0.03 7.16
CA LYS A 89 -7.68 0.30 7.05
C LYS A 89 -8.05 1.65 7.71
N SER A 90 -7.27 2.19 8.65
CA SER A 90 -7.64 3.39 9.41
C SER A 90 -6.82 4.67 9.11
N GLU A 91 -5.59 4.62 8.58
CA GLU A 91 -4.85 5.87 8.22
C GLU A 91 -5.46 6.65 7.06
N SER A 92 -6.40 6.06 6.32
CA SER A 92 -7.20 6.80 5.36
C SER A 92 -8.11 7.84 6.04
N ASN A 93 -8.34 7.75 7.36
CA ASN A 93 -9.51 8.25 8.08
C ASN A 93 -9.16 8.61 9.55
N ALA A 94 -9.13 9.85 10.06
CA ALA A 94 -9.55 11.17 9.58
C ALA A 94 -8.89 12.29 10.42
N CYS A 95 -9.32 13.52 10.14
CA CYS A 95 -9.20 14.81 10.84
C CYS A 95 -9.66 15.77 9.73
N GLN A 96 -10.80 16.47 9.77
CA GLN A 96 -11.34 17.32 10.84
C GLN A 96 -12.86 17.53 10.65
N PRO A 97 -13.64 17.83 11.71
CA PRO A 97 -14.93 18.49 11.57
C PRO A 97 -14.82 20.03 11.61
N GLY A 98 -15.35 20.69 10.58
CA GLY A 98 -15.99 22.01 10.63
C GLY A 98 -15.28 23.21 11.26
N SER A 99 -14.78 24.12 10.40
CA SER A 99 -14.77 25.56 10.70
C SER A 99 -15.22 26.36 9.48
N SER A 100 -16.36 27.05 9.60
CA SER A 100 -16.93 27.86 8.52
C SER A 100 -16.24 29.23 8.46
N THR A 101 -15.49 29.47 7.39
CA THR A 101 -14.80 30.74 7.14
C THR A 101 -15.76 31.84 6.69
N VAL A 102 -15.89 32.93 7.45
CA VAL A 102 -16.18 34.27 6.91
C VAL A 102 -15.53 35.34 7.79
N GLN A 103 -14.46 35.98 7.29
CA GLN A 103 -14.37 37.45 7.17
C GLN A 103 -13.06 37.87 6.46
N THR A 104 -13.27 38.51 5.31
CA THR A 104 -12.45 39.57 4.66
C THR A 104 -11.66 40.39 5.69
N GLU A 105 -10.36 40.68 5.55
CA GLU A 105 -9.67 41.53 4.54
C GLU A 105 -8.12 41.44 4.77
N SER A 106 -7.18 41.97 3.97
CA SER A 106 -7.11 42.49 2.58
C SER A 106 -5.62 42.67 2.17
N SER A 107 -5.36 43.29 1.01
CA SER A 107 -4.09 43.91 0.56
C SER A 107 -2.79 43.07 0.57
N HIS A 108 -2.44 42.48 -0.58
CA HIS A 108 -1.40 43.09 -1.45
C HIS A 108 -1.31 42.43 -2.83
N ASP A 109 -1.52 43.27 -3.84
CA ASP A 109 -0.97 43.31 -5.21
C ASP A 109 -0.38 42.04 -5.86
N LEU A 110 -1.05 41.61 -6.95
CA LEU A 110 -0.50 40.75 -7.99
C LEU A 110 0.55 41.49 -8.84
N PRO A 111 1.45 40.76 -9.54
CA PRO A 111 1.18 40.60 -10.97
C PRO A 111 1.24 39.15 -11.46
N THR A 112 0.06 38.66 -11.85
CA THR A 112 -0.25 37.88 -13.06
C THR A 112 0.89 37.20 -13.83
N SER A 113 0.90 35.85 -13.84
CA SER A 113 0.83 35.03 -15.08
C SER A 113 1.24 33.56 -14.86
N ILE A 114 0.29 32.69 -14.47
CA ILE A 114 0.19 31.30 -14.96
C ILE A 114 -1.31 31.00 -15.16
N SER A 115 -1.68 30.52 -16.34
CA SER A 115 -3.07 30.30 -16.74
C SER A 115 -3.67 29.02 -16.15
N SER A 116 -4.90 29.14 -15.64
CA SER A 116 -5.99 28.14 -15.69
C SER A 116 -5.59 26.65 -15.56
N THR A 117 -5.41 26.17 -14.33
CA THR A 117 -5.44 24.72 -14.02
C THR A 117 -6.89 24.28 -13.78
N ASP A 118 -7.35 23.23 -14.48
CA ASP A 118 -8.69 22.66 -14.32
C ASP A 118 -8.84 21.89 -12.99
N TRP A 119 -9.41 22.55 -11.98
CA TRP A 119 -9.65 21.95 -10.66
C TRP A 119 -10.96 21.16 -10.55
N ALA A 120 -11.79 21.13 -11.59
CA ALA A 120 -13.12 20.52 -11.54
C ALA A 120 -13.12 19.00 -11.25
N PRO A 121 -12.26 18.16 -11.87
CA PRO A 121 -12.20 16.73 -11.53
C PRO A 121 -11.67 16.48 -10.12
N LEU A 122 -10.70 17.30 -9.67
CA LEU A 122 -10.09 17.21 -8.34
C LEU A 122 -11.06 17.58 -7.22
N ARG A 123 -11.97 18.55 -7.43
CA ARG A 123 -13.02 18.88 -6.45
C ARG A 123 -13.97 17.70 -6.19
N LEU A 124 -14.51 17.09 -7.25
CA LEU A 124 -15.43 15.95 -7.14
C LEU A 124 -14.77 14.70 -6.52
N GLN A 125 -13.50 14.46 -6.83
CA GLN A 125 -12.76 13.34 -6.26
C GLN A 125 -12.43 13.54 -4.77
N ASN A 126 -12.20 14.78 -4.32
CA ASN A 126 -11.90 15.09 -2.92
C ASN A 126 -13.13 14.96 -2.00
N GLU A 127 -14.31 15.46 -2.38
CA GLU A 127 -15.53 15.35 -1.55
C GLU A 127 -15.95 13.89 -1.28
N THR A 128 -15.72 13.01 -2.26
CA THR A 128 -16.00 11.57 -2.12
C THR A 128 -15.01 10.87 -1.18
N LEU A 129 -13.77 11.36 -1.11
CA LEU A 129 -12.75 10.82 -0.20
C LEU A 129 -12.93 11.30 1.24
N GLU A 130 -13.29 12.57 1.47
CA GLU A 130 -13.50 13.12 2.82
C GLU A 130 -14.74 12.55 3.54
N THR A 131 -15.76 12.08 2.82
CA THR A 131 -16.94 11.43 3.45
C THR A 131 -16.68 9.97 3.81
N MET A 132 -15.93 9.22 2.98
CA MET A 132 -15.41 7.92 3.41
C MET A 132 -14.46 8.11 4.59
N LYS A 133 -13.61 9.16 4.50
CA LYS A 133 -12.89 9.94 5.52
C LYS A 133 -13.26 9.69 6.97
N GLU A 134 -14.45 10.11 7.37
CA GLU A 134 -14.79 10.22 8.80
C GLU A 134 -15.28 8.88 9.39
N ARG A 135 -15.83 7.99 8.53
CA ARG A 135 -16.49 6.74 8.96
C ARG A 135 -15.55 5.68 9.55
N LYS A 136 -14.44 5.35 8.89
CA LYS A 136 -13.44 4.41 9.47
C LYS A 136 -12.68 5.05 10.63
N GLN A 137 -12.76 6.38 10.84
CA GLN A 137 -12.17 6.96 12.04
C GLN A 137 -13.07 6.74 13.24
N ALA A 138 -14.33 7.19 13.30
CA ALA A 138 -15.09 7.12 14.56
C ALA A 138 -15.33 5.69 15.11
N GLN A 139 -15.28 4.66 14.25
CA GLN A 139 -15.31 3.24 14.67
C GLN A 139 -13.92 2.68 15.07
N ASN A 140 -12.93 3.57 15.07
CA ASN A 140 -11.88 3.75 16.08
C ASN A 140 -11.97 2.72 17.20
N THR A 141 -10.83 2.09 17.43
CA THR A 141 -10.00 2.24 18.65
C THR A 141 -10.65 2.38 20.03
N VAL A 142 -11.86 2.91 20.21
CA VAL A 142 -12.76 2.55 21.34
C VAL A 142 -12.79 1.03 21.54
N ILE A 143 -12.91 0.25 20.46
CA ILE A 143 -12.87 -1.22 20.51
C ILE A 143 -11.46 -1.72 20.89
N LEU A 144 -10.41 -1.20 20.23
CA LEU A 144 -9.03 -1.63 20.44
C LEU A 144 -8.50 -1.30 21.85
N LEU A 145 -8.74 -0.09 22.35
CA LEU A 145 -8.34 0.40 23.66
C LEU A 145 -9.02 -0.40 24.78
N ARG A 146 -10.30 -0.75 24.62
CA ARG A 146 -11.04 -1.55 25.60
C ARG A 146 -10.47 -2.96 25.73
N ASN A 147 -10.15 -3.61 24.61
CA ASN A 147 -9.61 -4.97 24.60
C ASN A 147 -8.17 -5.01 25.13
N ARG A 148 -7.31 -4.11 24.66
CA ARG A 148 -5.89 -4.04 25.06
C ARG A 148 -5.72 -3.75 26.56
N LEU A 149 -6.54 -2.87 27.14
CA LEU A 149 -6.48 -2.55 28.58
C LEU A 149 -6.90 -3.74 29.46
N HIS A 150 -7.82 -4.59 28.99
CA HIS A 150 -8.25 -5.78 29.72
C HIS A 150 -7.16 -6.87 29.72
N TYR A 151 -6.54 -7.12 28.57
CA TYR A 151 -5.47 -8.10 28.43
C TYR A 151 -4.26 -7.79 29.33
N LEU A 152 -3.73 -6.56 29.25
CA LEU A 152 -2.52 -6.15 29.97
C LEU A 152 -2.66 -6.29 31.50
N ARG A 153 -3.81 -5.90 32.06
CA ARG A 153 -4.11 -6.06 33.50
C ARG A 153 -4.15 -7.52 33.95
N THR A 154 -4.40 -8.44 33.03
CA THR A 154 -4.52 -9.88 33.34
C THR A 154 -3.14 -10.56 33.32
N GLU A 155 -2.26 -10.18 32.38
CA GLU A 155 -0.88 -10.69 32.33
C GLU A 155 0.03 -10.12 33.43
N GLU A 156 -0.16 -8.87 33.82
CA GLU A 156 0.58 -8.26 34.95
C GLU A 156 0.38 -9.07 36.25
N VAL A 157 -0.85 -9.49 36.54
CA VAL A 157 -1.15 -10.32 37.73
C VAL A 157 -0.47 -11.70 37.66
N LYS A 158 -0.49 -12.35 36.50
CA LYS A 158 0.13 -13.68 36.30
C LYS A 158 1.66 -13.62 36.40
N THR A 159 2.28 -12.62 35.79
CA THR A 159 3.75 -12.46 35.77
C THR A 159 4.29 -12.17 37.16
N LEU A 160 3.63 -11.30 37.94
CA LEU A 160 3.98 -11.05 39.33
C LEU A 160 3.93 -12.31 40.20
N GLN A 161 2.94 -13.19 40.01
CA GLN A 161 2.86 -14.49 40.70
C GLN A 161 4.02 -15.43 40.33
N ARG A 162 4.37 -15.55 39.03
CA ARG A 162 5.50 -16.37 38.57
C ARG A 162 6.84 -15.88 39.15
N VAL A 163 7.09 -14.57 39.15
CA VAL A 163 8.32 -13.98 39.69
C VAL A 163 8.45 -14.24 41.19
N GLN A 164 7.36 -14.18 41.96
CA GLN A 164 7.38 -14.51 43.39
C GLN A 164 7.70 -15.99 43.65
N ALA A 165 7.23 -16.92 42.80
CA ALA A 165 7.54 -18.34 42.91
C ALA A 165 9.03 -18.63 42.61
N LEU A 166 9.57 -18.09 41.51
CA LEU A 166 10.98 -18.26 41.13
C LEU A 166 11.94 -17.69 42.18
N ARG A 167 11.59 -16.55 42.80
CA ARG A 167 12.35 -15.95 43.92
C ARG A 167 12.29 -16.75 45.23
N ARG A 168 11.46 -17.79 45.34
CA ARG A 168 11.50 -18.76 46.45
C ARG A 168 12.49 -19.89 46.11
N TYR A 169 12.34 -20.53 44.95
CA TYR A 169 13.23 -21.59 44.46
C TYR A 169 14.70 -21.17 44.38
N ALA A 170 15.01 -19.96 43.88
CA ALA A 170 16.40 -19.50 43.76
C ALA A 170 17.15 -19.47 45.12
N ARG A 171 16.46 -19.03 46.19
CA ARG A 171 17.02 -18.99 47.55
C ARG A 171 17.25 -20.38 48.16
N GLU A 172 16.52 -21.38 47.68
CA GLU A 172 16.63 -22.78 48.11
C GLU A 172 17.85 -23.48 47.47
N ILE A 173 18.20 -23.08 46.24
CA ILE A 173 19.37 -23.59 45.49
C ILE A 173 20.69 -22.96 45.99
N GLU A 174 20.71 -21.65 46.24
CA GLU A 174 21.93 -20.94 46.70
C GLU A 174 22.45 -21.41 48.08
N GLY A 175 21.59 -22.02 48.90
CA GLY A 175 21.97 -22.61 50.19
C GLY A 175 22.75 -23.93 50.05
N ASN A 176 22.44 -24.75 49.04
CA ASN A 176 22.96 -26.11 48.92
C ASN A 176 24.34 -26.23 48.22
N LEU A 177 24.78 -25.19 47.51
CA LEU A 177 26.06 -25.21 46.76
C LEU A 177 27.27 -24.69 47.54
N LYS A 178 27.08 -24.11 48.74
CA LYS A 178 28.17 -23.50 49.54
C LYS A 178 28.89 -24.47 50.50
N TYR A 179 28.51 -25.76 50.54
CA TYR A 179 29.04 -26.74 51.50
C TYR A 179 29.69 -28.00 50.89
N ARG A 180 29.99 -28.03 49.57
CA ARG A 180 30.46 -29.25 48.90
C ARG A 180 31.61 -29.06 47.88
N GLY A 181 32.55 -28.16 48.17
CA GLY A 181 33.69 -27.85 47.28
C GLY A 181 35.01 -27.43 47.93
N MET A 182 35.03 -27.07 49.22
CA MET A 182 36.29 -27.06 49.99
C MET A 182 36.65 -28.51 50.39
N VAL A 183 37.94 -28.76 50.67
CA VAL A 183 38.53 -30.08 51.03
C VAL A 183 38.82 -31.02 49.84
N LYS A 184 39.53 -30.50 48.83
CA LYS A 184 40.68 -31.24 48.25
C LYS A 184 41.75 -30.33 47.64
N GLU A 185 42.14 -29.34 48.45
CA GLU A 185 43.46 -28.73 48.37
C GLU A 185 44.55 -29.76 48.76
N LEU A 186 45.82 -29.42 48.52
CA LEU A 186 47.01 -30.13 49.01
C LEU A 186 47.11 -31.64 48.72
N ARG A 187 47.81 -31.97 47.63
CA ARG A 187 49.10 -32.69 47.69
C ARG A 187 49.90 -32.37 46.44
N GLU A 188 50.81 -31.41 46.56
CA GLU A 188 52.27 -31.65 46.64
C GLU A 188 52.87 -31.52 45.23
N GLN A 189 53.83 -30.61 45.00
CA GLN A 189 55.26 -30.79 45.33
C GLN A 189 55.84 -32.07 44.68
N THR A 190 57.01 -32.07 44.03
CA THR A 190 58.14 -31.12 44.08
C THR A 190 58.98 -31.30 42.80
N GLN A 191 59.48 -30.23 42.16
CA GLN A 191 60.88 -29.76 42.23
C GLN A 191 61.93 -30.50 41.37
N ASN A 192 62.64 -29.72 40.54
CA ASN A 192 63.96 -30.00 39.93
C ASN A 192 64.00 -31.12 38.85
N ARG A 193 65.00 -31.19 37.95
CA ARG A 193 66.34 -30.57 37.92
C ARG A 193 66.71 -29.86 36.61
N GLN A 194 67.48 -28.79 36.79
CA GLN A 194 68.38 -28.12 35.85
C GLN A 194 69.43 -29.05 35.22
N LYS A 195 70.19 -28.45 34.27
CA LYS A 195 71.51 -28.83 33.71
C LYS A 195 71.45 -29.72 32.45
N GLU A 196 72.32 -29.55 31.44
CA GLU A 196 73.48 -28.65 31.32
C GLU A 196 73.77 -28.25 29.85
N ASN A 197 74.59 -27.21 29.66
CA ASN A 197 75.15 -26.83 28.35
C ASN A 197 76.23 -27.80 27.89
N GLU A 198 76.46 -27.89 26.58
CA GLU A 198 77.75 -27.93 25.85
C GLU A 198 77.47 -28.34 24.38
N LYS A 199 78.23 -27.99 23.34
CA LYS A 199 79.46 -27.18 23.23
C LYS A 199 79.47 -26.50 21.86
N ALA A 200 79.83 -25.23 21.79
CA ALA A 200 80.05 -24.53 20.53
C ALA A 200 81.55 -24.32 20.28
N VAL A 201 82.16 -25.01 19.30
CA VAL A 201 83.33 -24.55 18.53
C VAL A 201 83.40 -25.37 17.24
N LEU A 202 83.01 -24.79 16.09
CA LEU A 202 83.45 -25.16 14.71
C LEU A 202 82.75 -24.30 13.62
N SER A 203 82.41 -23.04 13.92
CA SER A 203 81.54 -22.24 13.05
C SER A 203 81.81 -20.74 13.18
N LYS A 204 83.00 -20.29 12.76
CA LYS A 204 83.30 -18.86 12.57
C LYS A 204 83.73 -18.52 11.14
N GLU A 205 84.43 -19.41 10.43
CA GLU A 205 84.91 -19.10 9.08
C GLU A 205 83.85 -19.34 7.98
N ILE A 206 83.17 -20.49 7.98
CA ILE A 206 82.05 -20.77 7.04
C ILE A 206 80.96 -19.70 7.14
N ARG A 207 80.72 -19.16 8.35
CA ARG A 207 79.73 -18.10 8.56
C ARG A 207 80.06 -16.84 7.78
N LYS A 208 81.33 -16.45 7.64
CA LYS A 208 81.71 -15.14 7.09
C LYS A 208 81.48 -15.03 5.58
N GLN A 209 81.83 -16.06 4.81
CA GLN A 209 81.51 -16.11 3.37
C GLN A 209 80.00 -16.31 3.10
N SER A 210 79.35 -17.19 3.89
CA SER A 210 77.89 -17.35 3.82
C SER A 210 77.16 -16.02 4.11
N HIS A 211 77.61 -15.24 5.11
CA HIS A 211 76.98 -13.95 5.45
C HIS A 211 77.03 -12.92 4.32
N VAL A 212 78.10 -12.90 3.53
CA VAL A 212 78.25 -11.93 2.43
C VAL A 212 77.35 -12.31 1.25
N MET A 213 77.33 -13.57 0.81
CA MET A 213 76.41 -14.01 -0.26
C MET A 213 74.95 -13.95 0.16
N VAL A 214 74.62 -14.40 1.38
CA VAL A 214 73.26 -14.26 1.93
C VAL A 214 72.91 -12.78 2.08
N GLY A 215 73.87 -11.91 2.41
CA GLY A 215 73.69 -10.47 2.47
C GLY A 215 73.32 -9.85 1.12
N THR A 216 74.11 -10.10 0.06
CA THR A 216 73.83 -9.56 -1.27
C THR A 216 72.57 -10.16 -1.91
N GLN A 217 72.34 -11.47 -1.77
CA GLN A 217 71.12 -12.10 -2.26
C GLN A 217 69.87 -11.61 -1.52
N ARG A 218 69.96 -11.43 -0.18
CA ARG A 218 68.89 -10.82 0.62
C ARG A 218 68.62 -9.37 0.22
N MET A 219 69.66 -8.58 -0.06
CA MET A 219 69.50 -7.21 -0.55
C MET A 219 68.83 -7.17 -1.93
N ALA A 220 69.24 -8.03 -2.87
CA ALA A 220 68.60 -8.14 -4.18
C ALA A 220 67.12 -8.55 -4.08
N SER A 221 66.78 -9.54 -3.26
CA SER A 221 65.38 -9.92 -3.00
C SER A 221 64.59 -8.80 -2.29
N ILE A 222 65.21 -8.02 -1.40
CA ILE A 222 64.57 -6.86 -0.78
C ILE A 222 64.29 -5.77 -1.82
N GLU A 223 65.22 -5.51 -2.75
CA GLU A 223 65.03 -4.53 -3.82
C GLU A 223 63.91 -4.96 -4.79
N GLN A 224 63.89 -6.23 -5.18
CA GLN A 224 62.83 -6.81 -6.01
C GLN A 224 61.45 -6.74 -5.33
N VAL A 225 61.36 -7.12 -4.04
CA VAL A 225 60.09 -7.04 -3.29
C VAL A 225 59.63 -5.59 -3.10
N LYS A 226 60.55 -4.61 -3.03
CA LYS A 226 60.19 -3.18 -3.05
C LYS A 226 59.63 -2.75 -4.40
N SER A 227 60.25 -3.12 -5.53
CA SER A 227 59.74 -2.75 -6.86
C SER A 227 58.40 -3.40 -7.16
N GLU A 228 58.27 -4.71 -6.91
CA GLU A 228 57.00 -5.44 -7.05
C GLU A 228 55.88 -4.82 -6.19
N ARG A 229 56.21 -4.38 -4.97
CA ARG A 229 55.26 -3.66 -4.10
C ARG A 229 54.80 -2.33 -4.70
N VAL A 230 55.70 -1.56 -5.35
CA VAL A 230 55.34 -0.29 -6.00
C VAL A 230 54.43 -0.54 -7.20
N ASP A 231 54.78 -1.48 -8.07
CA ASP A 231 53.99 -1.81 -9.26
C ASP A 231 52.60 -2.35 -8.89
N ASN A 232 52.53 -3.20 -7.87
CA ASN A 232 51.27 -3.76 -7.38
C ASN A 232 50.39 -2.65 -6.73
N LEU A 233 50.98 -1.71 -5.98
CA LEU A 233 50.27 -0.54 -5.47
C LEU A 233 49.72 0.36 -6.61
N GLN A 234 50.48 0.58 -7.68
CA GLN A 234 50.02 1.34 -8.85
C GLN A 234 48.88 0.62 -9.57
N SER A 235 49.00 -0.70 -9.78
CA SER A 235 47.95 -1.55 -10.36
C SER A 235 46.65 -1.51 -9.54
N ILE A 236 46.76 -1.62 -8.20
CA ILE A 236 45.61 -1.48 -7.29
C ILE A 236 44.98 -0.09 -7.40
N GLN A 237 45.76 0.99 -7.49
CA GLN A 237 45.22 2.34 -7.69
C GLN A 237 44.53 2.52 -9.05
N ALA A 238 45.10 1.99 -10.13
CA ALA A 238 44.49 2.02 -11.46
C ALA A 238 43.17 1.25 -11.49
N ASN A 239 43.14 0.03 -10.93
CA ASN A 239 41.92 -0.78 -10.81
C ASN A 239 40.85 -0.08 -9.96
N ARG A 240 41.21 0.57 -8.85
CA ARG A 240 40.26 1.37 -8.04
C ARG A 240 39.64 2.50 -8.85
N LYS A 241 40.43 3.25 -9.64
CA LYS A 241 39.91 4.31 -10.52
C LYS A 241 38.99 3.76 -11.62
N LEU A 242 39.35 2.63 -12.23
CA LEU A 242 38.54 1.97 -13.26
C LEU A 242 37.18 1.50 -12.70
N VAL A 243 37.19 0.84 -11.53
CA VAL A 243 35.98 0.38 -10.83
C VAL A 243 35.10 1.56 -10.42
N GLN A 244 35.69 2.65 -9.91
CA GLN A 244 34.96 3.86 -9.54
C GLN A 244 34.27 4.49 -10.75
N LYS A 245 34.99 4.70 -11.86
CA LYS A 245 34.40 5.21 -13.11
C LYS A 245 33.29 4.28 -13.63
N GLY A 246 33.52 2.97 -13.62
CA GLY A 246 32.53 1.98 -14.04
C GLY A 246 31.27 1.95 -13.16
N ARG A 247 31.38 2.33 -11.87
CA ARG A 247 30.20 2.56 -11.00
C ARG A 247 29.48 3.84 -11.41
N GLU A 248 30.19 4.95 -11.56
CA GLU A 248 29.62 6.25 -11.95
C GLU A 248 28.88 6.20 -13.29
N ASP A 249 29.46 5.53 -14.29
CA ASP A 249 28.84 5.41 -15.62
C ASP A 249 27.58 4.53 -15.58
N ARG A 250 27.56 3.43 -14.80
CA ARG A 250 26.33 2.65 -14.55
C ARG A 250 25.26 3.45 -13.81
N TYR A 251 25.65 4.25 -12.80
CA TYR A 251 24.69 5.13 -12.11
C TYR A 251 24.08 6.18 -13.05
N LYS A 252 24.88 6.78 -13.95
CA LYS A 252 24.37 7.71 -14.97
C LYS A 252 23.41 7.01 -15.94
N GLU A 253 23.77 5.82 -16.42
CA GLU A 253 22.93 5.03 -17.32
C GLU A 253 21.59 4.68 -16.67
N GLN A 254 21.60 4.16 -15.44
CA GLN A 254 20.38 3.85 -14.69
C GLN A 254 19.49 5.09 -14.53
N ARG A 255 20.05 6.23 -14.12
CA ARG A 255 19.31 7.49 -13.98
C ARG A 255 18.73 7.98 -15.30
N GLU A 256 19.41 7.74 -16.43
CA GLU A 256 18.87 8.08 -17.74
C GLU A 256 17.75 7.13 -18.19
N GLN A 257 17.87 5.83 -17.91
CA GLN A 257 16.81 4.84 -18.14
C GLN A 257 15.57 5.13 -17.29
N GLU A 258 15.74 5.46 -16.01
CA GLU A 258 14.68 5.93 -15.10
C GLU A 258 13.98 7.16 -15.68
N ARG A 259 14.73 8.19 -16.09
CA ARG A 259 14.20 9.41 -16.73
C ARG A 259 13.42 9.11 -18.01
N LYS A 260 13.93 8.22 -18.87
CA LYS A 260 13.24 7.77 -20.09
C LYS A 260 11.95 7.00 -19.77
N SER A 261 11.94 6.16 -18.73
CA SER A 261 10.74 5.42 -18.30
C SER A 261 9.67 6.35 -17.70
N LEU A 262 10.07 7.37 -16.95
CA LEU A 262 9.19 8.39 -16.40
C LEU A 262 8.56 9.23 -17.53
N HIS A 263 9.37 9.67 -18.49
CA HIS A 263 8.86 10.43 -19.63
C HIS A 263 7.83 9.64 -20.45
N LYS A 264 8.09 8.35 -20.75
CA LYS A 264 7.12 7.46 -21.40
C LYS A 264 5.82 7.32 -20.61
N ARG A 265 5.89 7.16 -19.28
CA ARG A 265 4.70 7.08 -18.40
C ARG A 265 3.88 8.38 -18.41
N LEU A 266 4.54 9.54 -18.34
CA LEU A 266 3.88 10.84 -18.41
C LEU A 266 3.21 11.08 -19.78
N GLN A 267 3.89 10.71 -20.87
CA GLN A 267 3.34 10.80 -22.23
C GLN A 267 2.10 9.91 -22.40
N ALA A 268 2.16 8.65 -21.93
CA ALA A 268 1.02 7.73 -21.97
C ALA A 268 -0.16 8.23 -21.14
N ARG A 269 0.09 8.75 -19.92
CA ARG A 269 -0.94 9.39 -19.09
C ARG A 269 -1.61 10.56 -19.81
N GLY A 270 -0.82 11.47 -20.39
CA GLY A 270 -1.35 12.63 -21.12
C GLY A 270 -2.14 12.25 -22.40
N GLN A 271 -1.80 11.14 -23.05
CA GLN A 271 -2.59 10.59 -24.17
C GLN A 271 -3.92 9.99 -23.67
N GLN A 272 -3.89 9.21 -22.59
CA GLN A 272 -5.10 8.63 -21.97
C GLN A 272 -6.05 9.74 -21.48
N GLU A 273 -5.52 10.78 -20.85
CA GLU A 273 -6.29 11.94 -20.37
C GLU A 273 -6.97 12.68 -21.53
N LYS A 274 -6.26 12.95 -22.63
CA LYS A 274 -6.86 13.51 -23.85
C LYS A 274 -8.00 12.65 -24.41
N LEU A 275 -7.82 11.33 -24.46
CA LEU A 275 -8.87 10.41 -24.93
C LEU A 275 -10.11 10.42 -24.02
N LEU A 276 -9.91 10.50 -22.70
CA LEU A 276 -11.02 10.62 -21.74
C LEU A 276 -11.76 11.95 -21.87
N VAL A 277 -11.03 13.06 -22.04
CA VAL A 277 -11.61 14.40 -22.26
C VAL A 277 -12.40 14.45 -23.57
N GLU A 278 -11.87 13.96 -24.69
CA GLU A 278 -12.60 13.92 -25.96
C GLU A 278 -13.82 12.99 -25.89
N LYS A 279 -13.73 11.84 -25.21
CA LYS A 279 -14.89 10.98 -24.96
C LYS A 279 -15.97 11.68 -24.13
N ALA A 280 -15.58 12.49 -23.14
CA ALA A 280 -16.52 13.28 -22.33
C ALA A 280 -17.19 14.39 -23.15
N LYS A 281 -16.43 15.13 -23.96
CA LYS A 281 -16.96 16.15 -24.89
C LYS A 281 -17.96 15.56 -25.88
N ASN A 282 -17.61 14.44 -26.53
CA ASN A 282 -18.48 13.78 -27.50
C ASN A 282 -19.79 13.29 -26.85
N ARG A 283 -19.72 12.79 -25.62
CA ARG A 283 -20.92 12.43 -24.85
C ARG A 283 -21.78 13.66 -24.54
N LEU A 284 -21.18 14.76 -24.06
CA LEU A 284 -21.90 16.00 -23.79
C LEU A 284 -22.59 16.55 -25.06
N ALA A 285 -21.89 16.57 -26.19
CA ALA A 285 -22.44 17.00 -27.48
C ALA A 285 -23.65 16.14 -27.90
N SER A 286 -23.58 14.81 -27.72
CA SER A 286 -24.70 13.93 -28.05
C SER A 286 -25.93 14.11 -27.16
N GLU A 287 -25.74 14.39 -25.86
CA GLU A 287 -26.87 14.70 -24.96
C GLU A 287 -27.46 16.10 -25.26
N LEU A 288 -26.65 17.09 -25.64
CA LEU A 288 -27.14 18.41 -26.05
C LEU A 288 -27.98 18.33 -27.34
N ILE A 289 -27.58 17.50 -28.31
CA ILE A 289 -28.38 17.27 -29.53
C ILE A 289 -29.72 16.60 -29.18
N ARG A 290 -29.72 15.55 -28.34
CA ARG A 290 -30.96 14.89 -27.87
C ARG A 290 -31.88 15.83 -27.09
N LYS A 291 -31.31 16.73 -26.29
CA LYS A 291 -32.07 17.76 -25.59
C LYS A 291 -32.76 18.69 -26.60
N ALA A 292 -32.02 19.19 -27.58
CA ALA A 292 -32.56 20.09 -28.59
C ALA A 292 -33.66 19.43 -29.45
N THR A 293 -33.53 18.14 -29.81
CA THR A 293 -34.60 17.42 -30.53
C THR A 293 -35.84 17.24 -29.66
N ALA A 294 -35.68 16.86 -28.39
CA ALA A 294 -36.80 16.70 -27.47
C ALA A 294 -37.49 18.04 -27.13
N GLU A 295 -36.74 19.15 -27.07
CA GLU A 295 -37.32 20.50 -26.91
C GLU A 295 -38.12 20.91 -28.16
N SER A 296 -37.61 20.62 -29.36
CA SER A 296 -38.35 20.86 -30.62
C SER A 296 -39.64 20.03 -30.71
N GLU A 297 -39.59 18.75 -30.38
CA GLU A 297 -40.77 17.87 -30.34
C GLU A 297 -41.81 18.37 -29.32
N ALA A 298 -41.37 18.84 -28.16
CA ALA A 298 -42.25 19.41 -27.14
C ALA A 298 -42.91 20.72 -27.61
N GLU A 299 -42.18 21.60 -28.32
CA GLU A 299 -42.73 22.82 -28.91
C GLU A 299 -43.79 22.51 -29.98
N GLU A 300 -43.56 21.52 -30.84
CA GLU A 300 -44.54 21.07 -31.84
C GLU A 300 -45.83 20.53 -31.20
N LEU A 301 -45.71 19.69 -30.18
CA LEU A 301 -46.86 19.17 -29.43
C LEU A 301 -47.65 20.28 -28.71
N CYS A 302 -46.97 21.27 -28.13
CA CYS A 302 -47.63 22.43 -27.53
C CYS A 302 -48.42 23.26 -28.57
N LEU A 303 -47.91 23.37 -29.80
CA LEU A 303 -48.60 24.06 -30.90
C LEU A 303 -49.81 23.26 -31.40
N GLU A 304 -49.71 21.93 -31.45
CA GLU A 304 -50.82 21.05 -31.82
C GLU A 304 -51.93 21.03 -30.76
N GLU A 305 -51.57 21.00 -29.47
CA GLU A 305 -52.52 21.15 -28.37
C GLU A 305 -53.26 22.49 -28.48
N ALA A 306 -52.54 23.59 -28.71
CA ALA A 306 -53.14 24.92 -28.85
C ALA A 306 -54.14 25.00 -30.02
N ARG A 307 -53.83 24.39 -31.18
CA ARG A 307 -54.76 24.27 -32.33
C ARG A 307 -55.98 23.42 -31.97
N THR A 308 -55.78 22.31 -31.29
CA THR A 308 -56.85 21.40 -30.86
C THR A 308 -57.82 22.10 -29.88
N ILE A 309 -57.30 22.85 -28.91
CA ILE A 309 -58.10 23.67 -27.99
C ILE A 309 -58.91 24.74 -28.74
N GLN A 310 -58.35 25.37 -29.78
CA GLN A 310 -59.10 26.33 -30.61
C GLN A 310 -60.23 25.64 -31.40
N SER A 311 -59.95 24.50 -32.02
CA SER A 311 -60.95 23.69 -32.73
C SER A 311 -62.10 23.28 -31.81
N LEU A 312 -61.78 22.74 -30.61
CA LEU A 312 -62.77 22.35 -29.61
C LEU A 312 -63.63 23.53 -29.11
N LYS A 313 -63.08 24.75 -29.01
CA LYS A 313 -63.88 25.95 -28.69
C LYS A 313 -64.90 26.25 -29.77
N VAL A 314 -64.52 26.18 -31.05
CA VAL A 314 -65.44 26.37 -32.18
C VAL A 314 -66.50 25.26 -32.22
N SER A 315 -66.10 24.00 -32.04
CA SER A 315 -67.03 22.86 -32.02
C SER A 315 -68.07 22.98 -30.90
N LYS A 316 -67.67 23.36 -29.67
CA LYS A 316 -68.60 23.59 -28.55
C LYS A 316 -69.54 24.76 -28.78
N GLU A 317 -69.09 25.80 -29.48
CA GLU A 317 -69.94 26.94 -29.83
C GLU A 317 -70.96 26.58 -30.91
N LEU A 318 -70.57 25.76 -31.91
CA LEU A 318 -71.50 25.19 -32.89
C LEU A 318 -72.50 24.23 -32.23
N GLU A 319 -72.07 23.42 -31.26
CA GLU A 319 -72.93 22.56 -30.45
C GLU A 319 -73.96 23.40 -29.66
N ARG A 320 -73.52 24.47 -28.97
CA ARG A 320 -74.40 25.43 -28.26
C ARG A 320 -75.47 26.01 -29.19
N VAL A 321 -75.06 26.53 -30.36
CA VAL A 321 -75.98 27.10 -31.36
C VAL A 321 -76.94 26.02 -31.92
N ALA A 322 -76.47 24.79 -32.13
CA ALA A 322 -77.33 23.69 -32.56
C ALA A 322 -78.37 23.32 -31.47
N THR A 323 -77.98 23.29 -30.20
CA THR A 323 -78.91 23.06 -29.08
C THR A 323 -79.93 24.17 -28.94
N GLU A 324 -79.52 25.45 -29.05
CA GLU A 324 -80.45 26.59 -28.99
C GLU A 324 -81.44 26.61 -30.16
N ASN A 325 -80.98 26.24 -31.36
CA ASN A 325 -81.87 26.07 -32.52
C ASN A 325 -82.86 24.91 -32.33
N LEU A 326 -82.43 23.79 -31.74
CA LEU A 326 -83.32 22.68 -31.41
C LEU A 326 -84.35 23.07 -30.34
N GLU A 327 -83.94 23.77 -29.27
CA GLU A 327 -84.85 24.31 -28.26
C GLU A 327 -85.86 25.29 -28.87
N PHE A 328 -85.41 26.22 -29.72
CA PHE A 328 -86.28 27.15 -30.43
C PHE A 328 -87.30 26.41 -31.31
N VAL A 329 -86.86 25.42 -32.10
CA VAL A 329 -87.75 24.60 -32.94
C VAL A 329 -88.73 23.81 -32.07
N MET A 330 -88.29 23.19 -30.98
CA MET A 330 -89.15 22.45 -30.04
C MET A 330 -90.18 23.34 -29.33
N GLN A 331 -89.82 24.57 -28.97
CA GLN A 331 -90.78 25.55 -28.44
C GLN A 331 -91.79 25.99 -29.51
N TRP A 332 -91.37 26.11 -30.76
CA TRP A 332 -92.24 26.53 -31.87
C TRP A 332 -93.17 25.41 -32.36
N THR A 333 -92.71 24.15 -32.36
CA THR A 333 -93.55 22.97 -32.65
C THR A 333 -94.39 22.53 -31.47
N GLY A 334 -93.90 22.69 -30.23
CA GLY A 334 -94.70 22.52 -29.01
C GLY A 334 -95.85 23.52 -28.88
N ASN A 335 -95.69 24.74 -29.40
CA ASN A 335 -96.78 25.70 -29.61
C ASN A 335 -97.66 25.39 -30.85
N LYS A 336 -97.29 24.39 -31.66
CA LYS A 336 -97.99 23.97 -32.87
C LYS A 336 -98.33 22.49 -32.85
N ASP A 337 -99.02 22.08 -31.79
CA ASP A 337 -100.04 21.06 -31.92
C ASP A 337 -101.44 21.64 -31.67
N SER A 338 -101.96 22.26 -32.73
CA SER A 338 -103.23 21.79 -33.25
C SER A 338 -102.97 21.21 -34.65
N SER A 339 -102.47 19.96 -34.66
CA SER A 339 -102.13 19.13 -35.82
C SER A 339 -100.96 19.61 -36.69
N TYR A 340 -99.89 18.79 -36.77
CA TYR A 340 -99.66 17.92 -37.94
C TYR A 340 -98.51 16.92 -37.68
N SER A 341 -98.66 15.72 -38.24
CA SER A 341 -97.80 14.53 -38.11
C SER A 341 -96.28 14.76 -38.02
N ALA A 342 -95.65 14.13 -37.02
CA ALA A 342 -94.20 13.91 -36.98
C ALA A 342 -93.75 13.08 -38.20
N GLN A 343 -92.85 13.63 -39.01
CA GLN A 343 -92.10 12.89 -40.04
C GLN A 343 -90.62 12.84 -39.68
N ASN A 344 -90.04 11.65 -39.80
CA ASN A 344 -88.69 11.31 -39.37
C ASN A 344 -87.61 12.22 -39.98
N TRP A 345 -86.97 13.03 -39.14
CA TRP A 345 -85.70 13.69 -39.46
C TRP A 345 -84.55 12.90 -38.84
N THR A 346 -84.07 11.87 -39.54
CA THR A 346 -82.78 11.25 -39.24
C THR A 346 -81.67 12.06 -39.92
N PRO A 347 -80.70 12.64 -39.19
CA PRO A 347 -79.55 13.27 -39.80
C PRO A 347 -78.72 12.20 -40.54
N LYS A 348 -78.48 12.39 -41.84
CA LYS A 348 -77.45 11.61 -42.54
C LYS A 348 -76.10 12.11 -42.08
N LEU A 349 -75.44 11.36 -41.18
CA LEU A 349 -74.00 11.48 -40.99
C LEU A 349 -73.33 11.09 -42.32
N SER A 350 -72.76 12.07 -43.01
CA SER A 350 -71.90 11.81 -44.15
C SER A 350 -70.61 11.16 -43.65
N SER A 351 -70.41 9.88 -43.97
CA SER A 351 -69.09 9.24 -43.81
C SER A 351 -68.07 10.05 -44.63
N SER A 352 -67.05 10.53 -43.93
CA SER A 352 -65.80 11.02 -44.50
C SER A 352 -64.67 10.14 -43.99
N ASP A 353 -64.74 8.86 -44.36
CA ASP A 353 -63.58 7.97 -44.36
C ASP A 353 -62.65 8.39 -45.51
N ASP A 354 -61.79 9.39 -45.26
CA ASP A 354 -60.65 9.75 -46.12
C ASP A 354 -59.57 10.44 -45.25
N PHE A 355 -58.91 9.64 -44.41
CA PHE A 355 -57.78 10.12 -43.60
C PHE A 355 -56.67 9.06 -43.38
N TRP A 356 -56.27 8.35 -44.44
CA TRP A 356 -55.00 7.62 -44.48
C TRP A 356 -54.45 7.51 -45.91
N SER A 357 -53.47 8.36 -46.24
CA SER A 357 -52.46 8.17 -47.31
C SER A 357 -51.29 9.13 -47.08
#